data_AF-A0A959L437-F1
#
_entry.id   AF-A0A959L437-F1
#
_cell.length_a   1.000
_cell.length_b   1.000
_cell.length_c   1.000
_cell.angle_alpha   90.00
_cell.angle_beta   90.00
_cell.angle_gamma   90.00
#
_symmetry.space_group_name_H-M   'P 1'
#
loop_
_entity.id
_entity.type
_entity.pdbx_description
1 polymer ?
#
loop_
_entity_poly.entity_id
_entity_poly.type
_entity_poly.pdbx_seq_one_letter_code
_entity_poly.pdbx_strand_id
1 'polypeptide(L)'
;IYQKKGISENGLLKGSKVINGYYILNNCSQSALVRYDGKNDTLERVDKKYAYGIKPKNSEQTFAMDALLNEDIRLVALQGIAGSGKTLLALAAALEQRNKYQRIILSRPIVPLSNRSIGFLPGDANDKISPYMQPLWDNLNFIKSQFGQQEKKMKIIEELQTSGYLTITALTFIRGRSLSNSMFIVDEAQNLTPHEIKTIITRAGEGTKIVFTGDINQIDTPYMDEQSNGLSYIIDKLKGNHLFAYIKLRKGERSELANLANELL
;
A
#
# COMPACT_ATOMS: atom_id res chain seq x y z
N ILE A 1 9.08 15.44 -22.48
CA ILE A 1 8.70 14.22 -21.73
C ILE A 1 8.13 13.15 -22.65
N TYR A 2 7.23 13.46 -23.59
CA TYR A 2 6.65 12.41 -24.45
C TYR A 2 7.65 11.66 -25.35
N GLN A 3 8.79 12.27 -25.71
CA GLN A 3 9.84 11.67 -26.55
C GLN A 3 11.06 11.12 -25.78
N LYS A 4 11.24 11.48 -24.50
CA LYS A 4 12.38 11.05 -23.66
C LYS A 4 11.85 10.50 -22.35
N LYS A 5 12.29 9.30 -21.94
CA LYS A 5 11.82 8.60 -20.71
C LYS A 5 11.97 9.44 -19.42
N GLY A 6 12.81 10.46 -19.43
CA GLY A 6 12.84 11.52 -18.42
C GLY A 6 13.40 12.82 -18.99
N ILE A 7 13.28 13.90 -18.21
CA ILE A 7 13.93 15.20 -18.46
C ILE A 7 14.64 15.65 -17.18
N SER A 8 15.61 16.55 -17.27
CA SER A 8 16.16 17.19 -16.06
C SER A 8 15.09 18.03 -15.37
N GLU A 9 15.13 18.10 -14.04
CA GLU A 9 14.18 18.87 -13.24
C GLU A 9 14.27 20.37 -13.54
N ASN A 10 15.47 20.93 -13.73
CA ASN A 10 15.70 22.31 -14.20
C ASN A 10 14.82 23.39 -13.51
N GLY A 11 14.48 23.21 -12.23
CA GLY A 11 13.63 24.14 -11.48
C GLY A 11 12.13 24.08 -11.79
N LEU A 12 11.65 23.08 -12.53
CA LEU A 12 10.24 22.90 -12.88
C LEU A 12 9.33 22.69 -11.66
N LEU A 13 9.84 22.03 -10.61
CA LEU A 13 9.08 21.73 -9.38
C LEU A 13 9.19 22.83 -8.32
N LYS A 14 10.13 23.77 -8.46
CA LYS A 14 10.36 24.89 -7.53
C LYS A 14 10.41 24.39 -6.06
N GLY A 15 9.67 25.01 -5.15
CA GLY A 15 9.62 24.64 -3.73
C GLY A 15 8.86 23.35 -3.41
N SER A 16 8.25 22.69 -4.40
CA SER A 16 7.49 21.45 -4.20
C SER A 16 8.33 20.18 -4.37
N LYS A 17 9.64 20.33 -4.60
CA LYS A 17 10.59 19.26 -4.92
C LYS A 17 10.77 18.31 -3.74
N VAL A 18 10.32 17.06 -3.92
CA VAL A 18 10.45 15.96 -2.95
C VAL A 18 10.93 14.71 -3.68
N ILE A 19 12.00 14.07 -3.18
CA ILE A 19 12.52 12.80 -3.72
C ILE A 19 11.42 11.74 -3.68
N ASN A 20 11.26 10.99 -4.77
CA ASN A 20 10.14 10.06 -5.00
C ASN A 20 8.76 10.72 -4.90
N GLY A 21 8.70 12.04 -5.05
CA GLY A 21 7.46 12.78 -5.20
C GLY A 21 6.88 12.61 -6.60
N TYR A 22 5.56 12.58 -6.68
CA TYR A 22 4.80 12.40 -7.92
C TYR A 22 4.04 13.67 -8.28
N TYR A 23 4.06 14.05 -9.56
CA TYR A 23 3.52 15.31 -10.04
C TYR A 23 2.80 15.13 -11.37
N ILE A 24 1.83 16.00 -11.63
CA ILE A 24 1.18 16.14 -12.92
C ILE A 24 1.70 17.43 -13.54
N LEU A 25 2.47 17.31 -14.61
CA LEU A 25 2.90 18.46 -15.40
C LEU A 25 1.86 18.73 -16.48
N ASN A 26 1.38 19.96 -16.57
CA ASN A 26 0.37 20.37 -17.54
C ASN A 26 0.85 21.63 -18.29
N ASN A 27 0.69 21.65 -19.62
CA ASN A 27 0.95 22.82 -20.46
C ASN A 27 -0.33 23.36 -21.12
N CYS A 28 -1.46 23.26 -20.40
CA CYS A 28 -2.82 23.61 -20.82
C CYS A 28 -3.44 22.69 -21.89
N SER A 29 -2.65 22.03 -22.73
CA SER A 29 -3.14 21.13 -23.79
C SER A 29 -2.87 19.65 -23.50
N GLN A 30 -1.81 19.34 -22.76
CA GLN A 30 -1.38 17.97 -22.47
C GLN A 30 -0.92 17.84 -21.02
N SER A 31 -1.22 16.70 -20.40
CA SER A 31 -0.79 16.36 -19.04
C SER A 31 0.12 15.13 -19.04
N ALA A 32 1.28 15.24 -18.38
CA ALA A 32 2.20 14.14 -18.17
C ALA A 32 2.32 13.83 -16.66
N LEU A 33 2.23 12.54 -16.33
CA LEU A 33 2.50 12.02 -14.99
C LEU A 33 4.01 11.82 -14.86
N VAL A 34 4.60 12.34 -13.78
CA VAL A 34 6.05 12.23 -13.54
C VAL A 34 6.38 11.91 -12.09
N ARG A 35 7.54 11.28 -11.87
CA ARG A 35 8.20 11.07 -10.58
C ARG A 35 9.51 11.83 -10.58
N TYR A 36 9.84 12.48 -9.46
CA TYR A 36 11.16 13.08 -9.28
C TYR A 36 12.17 12.06 -8.73
N ASP A 37 13.22 11.78 -9.51
CA ASP A 37 14.38 11.01 -9.09
C ASP A 37 15.45 11.96 -8.51
N GLY A 38 15.65 11.85 -7.20
CA GLY A 38 16.63 12.66 -6.48
C GLY A 38 18.08 12.32 -6.77
N LYS A 39 18.38 11.13 -7.32
CA LYS A 39 19.76 10.71 -7.59
C LYS A 39 20.32 11.39 -8.85
N ASN A 40 19.51 11.45 -9.91
CA ASN A 40 19.92 12.00 -11.20
C ASN A 40 19.39 13.43 -11.44
N ASP A 41 18.62 13.99 -10.50
CA ASP A 41 17.95 15.28 -10.63
C ASP A 41 17.04 15.34 -11.88
N THR A 42 16.26 14.29 -12.09
CA THR A 42 15.41 14.10 -13.26
C THR A 42 13.93 13.89 -12.90
N LEU A 43 13.07 14.31 -13.81
CA LEU A 43 11.65 13.98 -13.84
C LEU A 43 11.45 12.81 -14.80
N GLU A 44 11.17 11.65 -14.22
CA GLU A 44 10.89 10.42 -14.95
C GLU A 44 9.41 10.33 -15.27
N ARG A 45 9.10 9.95 -16.51
CA ARG A 45 7.71 9.75 -16.91
C ARG A 45 7.11 8.52 -16.22
N VAL A 46 5.89 8.67 -15.73
CA VAL A 46 5.12 7.58 -15.11
C VAL A 46 4.00 7.18 -16.04
N ASP A 47 4.04 5.94 -16.53
CA ASP A 47 2.99 5.38 -17.37
C ASP A 47 2.08 4.44 -16.57
N LYS A 48 0.84 4.25 -17.05
CA LYS A 48 -0.12 3.32 -16.45
C LYS A 48 0.38 1.88 -16.59
N LYS A 49 0.81 1.28 -15.48
CA LYS A 49 1.22 -0.13 -15.40
C LYS A 49 0.07 -0.97 -14.83
N TYR A 50 -0.13 -2.16 -15.41
CA TYR A 50 -1.01 -3.17 -14.85
C TYR A 50 -0.19 -4.05 -13.92
N ALA A 51 -0.77 -4.47 -12.79
CA ALA A 51 -0.15 -5.46 -11.91
C ALA A 51 -1.18 -6.53 -11.60
N TYR A 52 -0.85 -7.78 -11.91
CA TYR A 52 -1.63 -8.96 -11.60
C TYR A 52 -3.15 -8.81 -11.85
N GLY A 53 -3.51 -8.32 -13.04
CA GLY A 53 -4.92 -8.13 -13.45
C GLY A 53 -5.57 -6.82 -12.99
N ILE A 54 -4.91 -6.06 -12.11
CA ILE A 54 -5.41 -4.78 -11.62
C ILE A 54 -4.82 -3.62 -12.44
N LYS A 55 -5.72 -2.77 -12.95
CA LYS A 55 -5.40 -1.55 -13.69
C LYS A 55 -5.65 -0.31 -12.81
N PRO A 56 -4.71 0.65 -12.72
CA PRO A 56 -4.97 1.93 -12.08
C PRO A 56 -6.02 2.73 -12.87
N LYS A 57 -7.06 3.19 -12.17
CA LYS A 57 -8.18 3.92 -12.77
C LYS A 57 -7.89 5.40 -12.94
N ASN A 58 -7.18 6.01 -11.99
CA ASN A 58 -6.85 7.44 -11.98
C ASN A 58 -5.32 7.69 -11.87
N SER A 59 -4.92 8.95 -11.89
CA SER A 59 -3.50 9.37 -11.79
C SER A 59 -2.87 8.99 -10.44
N GLU A 60 -3.62 9.11 -9.34
CA GLU A 60 -3.13 8.80 -7.99
C GLU A 60 -2.83 7.30 -7.84
N GLN A 61 -3.71 6.44 -8.36
CA GLN A 61 -3.46 4.99 -8.42
C GLN A 61 -2.31 4.64 -9.36
N THR A 62 -2.11 5.43 -10.42
CA THR A 62 -0.98 5.25 -11.35
C THR A 62 0.34 5.55 -10.63
N PHE A 63 0.39 6.63 -9.84
CA PHE A 63 1.53 6.94 -8.98
C PHE A 63 1.78 5.87 -7.92
N ALA A 64 0.72 5.40 -7.25
CA ALA A 64 0.82 4.31 -6.28
C ALA A 64 1.41 3.05 -6.91
N MET A 65 0.90 2.64 -8.08
CA MET A 65 1.39 1.45 -8.78
C MET A 65 2.86 1.58 -9.17
N ASP A 66 3.29 2.76 -9.63
CA ASP A 66 4.69 3.01 -9.94
C ASP A 66 5.58 2.90 -8.70
N ALA A 67 5.20 3.52 -7.58
CA ALA A 67 5.96 3.45 -6.33
C ALA A 67 6.05 2.02 -5.78
N LEU A 68 4.96 1.26 -5.88
CA LEU A 68 4.89 -0.14 -5.44
C LEU A 68 5.77 -1.06 -6.29
N LEU A 69 5.83 -0.84 -7.62
CA LEU A 69 6.62 -1.66 -8.54
C LEU A 69 8.09 -1.23 -8.64
N ASN A 70 8.45 -0.06 -8.13
CA ASN A 70 9.83 0.44 -8.13
C ASN A 70 10.67 -0.24 -7.04
N GLU A 71 11.78 -0.88 -7.43
CA GLU A 71 12.67 -1.64 -6.53
C GLU A 71 13.58 -0.76 -5.67
N ASP A 72 13.87 0.46 -6.11
CA ASP A 72 14.69 1.42 -5.36
C ASP A 72 13.92 1.99 -4.17
N ILE A 73 12.59 1.94 -4.22
CA ILE A 73 11.69 2.40 -3.16
C ILE A 73 11.34 1.20 -2.28
N ARG A 74 11.95 1.13 -1.09
CA ARG A 74 11.81 0.02 -0.13
C ARG A 74 10.69 0.22 0.89
N LEU A 75 10.24 1.46 1.09
CA LEU A 75 9.16 1.79 1.99
C LEU A 75 8.12 2.66 1.28
N VAL A 76 6.87 2.22 1.27
CA VAL A 76 5.77 2.97 0.63
C VAL A 76 4.67 3.21 1.65
N ALA A 77 4.20 4.45 1.77
CA ALA A 77 3.00 4.81 2.51
C ALA A 77 1.89 5.21 1.53
N LEU A 78 0.81 4.45 1.50
CA LEU A 78 -0.41 4.77 0.75
C LEU A 78 -1.47 5.25 1.73
N GLN A 79 -1.76 6.54 1.70
CA GLN A 79 -2.86 7.14 2.43
C GLN A 79 -4.04 7.37 1.50
N GLY A 80 -5.26 7.23 1.97
CA GLY A 80 -6.43 7.65 1.20
C GLY A 80 -7.73 7.12 1.79
N ILE A 81 -8.85 7.62 1.29
CA ILE A 81 -10.17 7.27 1.83
C ILE A 81 -10.55 5.81 1.56
N ALA A 82 -11.56 5.32 2.26
CA ALA A 82 -12.12 4.00 1.99
C ALA A 82 -12.58 3.86 0.53
N GLY A 83 -12.26 2.73 -0.13
CA GLY A 83 -12.58 2.50 -1.54
C GLY A 83 -11.66 3.15 -2.57
N SER A 84 -10.55 3.76 -2.15
CA SER A 84 -9.51 4.28 -3.05
C SER A 84 -8.56 3.20 -3.61
N GLY A 85 -8.65 1.96 -3.11
CA GLY A 85 -7.92 0.80 -3.64
C GLY A 85 -6.52 0.57 -3.07
N LYS A 86 -6.12 1.24 -1.98
CA LYS A 86 -4.77 1.15 -1.36
C LYS A 86 -4.27 -0.29 -1.20
N THR A 87 -5.01 -1.10 -0.44
CA THR A 87 -4.66 -2.49 -0.12
C THR A 87 -4.69 -3.37 -1.36
N LEU A 88 -5.68 -3.16 -2.25
CA LEU A 88 -5.80 -3.87 -3.52
C LEU A 88 -4.57 -3.64 -4.43
N LEU A 89 -4.16 -2.38 -4.59
CA LEU A 89 -3.00 -2.01 -5.41
C LEU A 89 -1.71 -2.59 -4.83
N ALA A 90 -1.53 -2.51 -3.50
CA ALA A 90 -0.38 -3.07 -2.81
C ALA A 90 -0.28 -4.59 -3.01
N LEU A 91 -1.39 -5.31 -2.84
CA LEU A 91 -1.44 -6.77 -3.03
C LEU A 91 -1.21 -7.17 -4.50
N ALA A 92 -1.80 -6.45 -5.45
CA ALA A 92 -1.58 -6.69 -6.86
C ALA A 92 -0.11 -6.49 -7.26
N ALA A 93 0.53 -5.43 -6.77
CA ALA A 93 1.95 -5.18 -7.00
C ALA A 93 2.86 -6.22 -6.32
N ALA A 94 2.45 -6.77 -5.18
CA ALA A 94 3.15 -7.86 -4.51
C ALA A 94 3.12 -9.14 -5.34
N LEU A 95 1.94 -9.54 -5.84
CA LEU A 95 1.77 -10.74 -6.67
C LEU A 95 2.50 -10.64 -8.01
N GLU A 96 2.51 -9.45 -8.63
CA GLU A 96 3.27 -9.17 -9.84
C GLU A 96 4.78 -9.36 -9.62
N GLN A 97 5.27 -8.98 -8.44
CA GLN A 97 6.68 -9.07 -8.07
C GLN A 97 7.04 -10.34 -7.28
N ARG A 98 6.17 -11.34 -7.21
CA ARG A 98 6.41 -12.57 -6.40
C ARG A 98 7.77 -13.21 -6.66
N ASN A 99 8.29 -13.18 -7.89
CA ASN A 99 9.58 -13.79 -8.20
C ASN A 99 10.80 -13.04 -7.59
N LYS A 100 10.59 -11.83 -7.05
CA LYS A 100 11.64 -11.00 -6.43
C LYS A 100 11.76 -11.20 -4.91
N TYR A 101 10.78 -11.86 -4.30
CA TYR A 101 10.71 -12.06 -2.87
C TYR A 101 10.67 -13.57 -2.57
N GLN A 102 10.86 -13.95 -1.31
CA GLN A 102 10.68 -15.31 -0.82
C GLN A 102 9.33 -15.50 -0.12
N ARG A 103 8.63 -14.41 0.18
CA ARG A 103 7.28 -14.43 0.75
C ARG A 103 6.58 -13.08 0.58
N ILE A 104 5.25 -13.15 0.54
CA ILE A 104 4.36 -12.00 0.62
C ILE A 104 3.56 -12.14 1.93
N ILE A 105 3.64 -11.13 2.78
CA ILE A 105 2.90 -11.08 4.04
C ILE A 105 1.94 -9.91 3.96
N LEU A 106 0.66 -10.17 4.19
CA LEU A 106 -0.37 -9.14 4.31
C LEU A 106 -0.94 -9.21 5.73
N SER A 107 -0.82 -8.12 6.47
CA SER A 107 -1.24 -8.06 7.86
C SER A 107 -2.06 -6.83 8.18
N ARG A 108 -2.89 -6.94 9.21
CA ARG A 108 -3.70 -5.85 9.76
C ARG A 108 -3.59 -5.88 11.29
N PRO A 109 -3.50 -4.72 11.98
CA PRO A 109 -3.60 -4.66 13.43
C PRO A 109 -5.02 -5.05 13.85
N ILE A 110 -5.12 -5.74 14.99
CA ILE A 110 -6.43 -6.06 15.54
C ILE A 110 -6.84 -4.95 16.50
N VAL A 111 -7.85 -4.19 16.11
CA VAL A 111 -8.49 -3.18 16.96
C VAL A 111 -9.75 -3.82 17.56
N PRO A 112 -9.79 -4.10 18.88
CA PRO A 112 -10.96 -4.67 19.50
C PRO A 112 -12.12 -3.66 19.48
N LEU A 113 -13.25 -4.05 18.88
CA LEU A 113 -14.46 -3.22 18.76
C LEU A 113 -15.23 -3.05 20.09
N SER A 114 -14.82 -3.73 21.16
CA SER A 114 -15.51 -3.71 22.46
C SER A 114 -14.55 -3.99 23.61
N ASN A 115 -15.01 -3.74 24.85
CA ASN A 115 -14.30 -4.04 26.09
C ASN A 115 -14.05 -5.55 26.32
N ARG A 116 -14.54 -6.41 25.42
CA ARG A 116 -14.24 -7.84 25.44
C ARG A 116 -12.94 -8.08 24.70
N SER A 117 -11.91 -8.49 25.44
CA SER A 117 -10.66 -8.95 24.83
C SER A 117 -10.92 -10.19 23.97
N ILE A 118 -10.26 -10.25 22.82
CA ILE A 118 -10.36 -11.34 21.84
C ILE A 118 -10.18 -12.74 22.45
N GLY A 119 -9.50 -12.85 23.59
CA GLY A 119 -9.33 -14.10 24.33
C GLY A 119 -10.65 -14.81 24.66
N PHE A 120 -11.77 -14.09 24.77
CA PHE A 120 -13.07 -14.63 25.17
C PHE A 120 -13.92 -15.24 24.03
N LEU A 121 -13.51 -15.11 22.76
CA LEU A 121 -14.21 -15.77 21.67
C LEU A 121 -13.91 -17.28 21.68
N PRO A 122 -14.90 -18.17 21.44
CA PRO A 122 -14.65 -19.61 21.29
C PRO A 122 -13.87 -19.90 19.99
N GLY A 123 -13.15 -21.01 19.94
CA GLY A 123 -12.36 -21.44 18.76
C GLY A 123 -10.84 -21.31 18.94
N ASP A 124 -10.10 -21.69 17.92
CA ASP A 124 -8.63 -21.58 17.90
C ASP A 124 -8.17 -20.13 17.66
N ALA A 125 -6.86 -19.88 17.71
CA ALA A 125 -6.34 -18.53 17.51
C ALA A 125 -6.67 -17.95 16.12
N ASN A 126 -6.77 -18.78 15.08
CA ASN A 126 -7.10 -18.37 13.72
C ASN A 126 -8.58 -18.04 13.58
N ASP A 127 -9.46 -18.84 14.17
CA ASP A 127 -10.92 -18.61 14.19
C ASP A 127 -11.25 -17.25 14.80
N LYS A 128 -10.55 -16.89 15.88
CA LYS A 128 -10.76 -15.62 16.58
C LYS A 128 -10.34 -14.40 15.77
N ILE A 129 -9.32 -14.52 14.91
CA ILE A 129 -8.82 -13.40 14.11
C ILE A 129 -9.41 -13.34 12.70
N SER A 130 -9.99 -14.44 12.22
CA SER A 130 -10.54 -14.59 10.87
C SER A 130 -11.47 -13.44 10.46
N PRO A 131 -12.43 -12.99 11.30
CA PRO A 131 -13.31 -11.87 10.94
C PRO A 131 -12.56 -10.56 10.63
N TYR A 132 -11.45 -10.29 11.33
CA TYR A 132 -10.63 -9.10 11.12
C TYR A 132 -9.81 -9.17 9.82
N MET A 133 -9.49 -10.38 9.37
CA MET A 133 -8.71 -10.60 8.15
C MET A 133 -9.58 -10.67 6.90
N GLN A 134 -10.91 -10.82 7.04
CA GLN A 134 -11.83 -10.96 5.91
C GLN A 134 -11.66 -9.87 4.82
N PRO A 135 -11.49 -8.57 5.15
CA PRO A 135 -11.28 -7.55 4.11
C PRO A 135 -10.01 -7.78 3.27
N LEU A 136 -8.99 -8.43 3.83
CA LEU A 136 -7.76 -8.78 3.12
C LEU A 136 -8.01 -9.95 2.16
N TRP A 137 -8.79 -10.95 2.59
CA TRP A 137 -9.24 -12.06 1.76
C TRP A 137 -10.12 -11.59 0.60
N ASP A 138 -11.01 -10.63 0.84
CA ASP A 138 -11.89 -10.07 -0.18
C ASP A 138 -11.08 -9.38 -1.29
N ASN A 139 -10.02 -8.64 -0.94
CA ASN A 139 -9.10 -8.06 -1.93
C ASN A 139 -8.39 -9.15 -2.76
N LEU A 140 -7.93 -10.23 -2.12
CA LEU A 140 -7.30 -11.34 -2.83
C LEU A 140 -8.29 -12.05 -3.77
N ASN A 141 -9.52 -12.28 -3.30
CA ASN A 141 -10.59 -12.89 -4.09
C ASN A 141 -11.00 -12.01 -5.28
N PHE A 142 -11.00 -10.69 -5.12
CA PHE A 142 -11.22 -9.77 -6.24
C PHE A 142 -10.13 -9.84 -7.30
N ILE A 143 -8.86 -10.02 -6.90
CA ILE A 143 -7.77 -10.25 -7.86
C ILE A 143 -7.97 -11.60 -8.58
N LYS A 144 -8.30 -12.65 -7.83
CA LYS A 144 -8.60 -13.98 -8.38
C LYS A 144 -9.71 -13.92 -9.44
N SER A 145 -10.78 -13.16 -9.17
CA SER A 145 -11.91 -13.03 -10.09
C SER A 145 -11.58 -12.31 -11.40
N GLN A 146 -10.41 -11.68 -11.52
CA GLN A 146 -9.95 -11.12 -12.80
C GLN A 146 -9.48 -12.19 -13.78
N PHE A 147 -9.39 -13.46 -13.36
CA PHE A 147 -8.90 -14.58 -14.14
C PHE A 147 -9.92 -15.71 -14.14
N GLY A 148 -10.02 -16.43 -15.27
CA GLY A 148 -10.76 -17.69 -15.33
C GLY A 148 -10.13 -18.75 -14.42
N GLN A 149 -10.96 -19.69 -13.93
CA GLN A 149 -10.50 -20.75 -13.01
C GLN A 149 -9.34 -21.59 -13.56
N GLN A 150 -9.26 -21.77 -14.87
CA GLN A 150 -8.20 -22.55 -15.51
C GLN A 150 -6.96 -21.73 -15.89
N GLU A 151 -6.99 -20.41 -15.71
CA GLU A 151 -5.86 -19.56 -16.04
C GLU A 151 -4.67 -19.80 -15.11
N LYS A 152 -3.47 -19.79 -15.68
CA LYS A 152 -2.21 -20.01 -14.94
C LYS A 152 -2.04 -19.05 -13.76
N LYS A 153 -2.48 -17.79 -13.91
CA LYS A 153 -2.39 -16.79 -12.83
C LYS A 153 -3.26 -17.14 -11.63
N MET A 154 -4.47 -17.67 -11.86
CA MET A 154 -5.33 -18.12 -10.76
C MET A 154 -4.67 -19.25 -9.96
N LYS A 155 -4.16 -20.27 -10.65
CA LYS A 155 -3.48 -21.42 -10.02
C LYS A 155 -2.25 -21.00 -9.21
N ILE A 156 -1.46 -20.06 -9.73
CA ILE A 156 -0.31 -19.50 -9.01
C ILE A 156 -0.76 -18.91 -7.66
N ILE A 157 -1.85 -18.13 -7.61
CA ILE A 157 -2.30 -17.57 -6.32
C ILE A 157 -2.60 -18.71 -5.33
N GLU A 158 -3.30 -19.75 -5.76
CA GLU A 158 -3.65 -20.90 -4.91
C GLU A 158 -2.40 -21.65 -4.41
N GLU A 159 -1.40 -21.84 -5.27
CA GLU A 159 -0.11 -22.43 -4.90
C GLU A 159 0.63 -21.57 -3.87
N LEU A 160 0.65 -20.24 -4.05
CA LEU A 160 1.30 -19.32 -3.09
C LEU A 160 0.62 -19.37 -1.73
N GLN A 161 -0.71 -19.50 -1.69
CA GLN A 161 -1.45 -19.63 -0.44
C GLN A 161 -1.17 -20.97 0.25
N THR A 162 -1.24 -22.06 -0.51
CA THR A 162 -1.10 -23.43 0.02
C THR A 162 0.32 -23.70 0.53
N SER A 163 1.33 -23.14 -0.15
CA SER A 163 2.73 -23.21 0.30
C SER A 163 3.08 -22.29 1.47
N GLY A 164 2.17 -21.40 1.88
CA GLY A 164 2.42 -20.36 2.87
C GLY A 164 3.30 -19.21 2.37
N TYR A 165 3.67 -19.20 1.08
CA TYR A 165 4.42 -18.12 0.45
C TYR A 165 3.65 -16.79 0.54
N LEU A 166 2.34 -16.81 0.29
CA LEU A 166 1.42 -15.70 0.53
C LEU A 166 0.67 -15.97 1.84
N THR A 167 0.92 -15.15 2.86
CA THR A 167 0.27 -15.28 4.17
C THR A 167 -0.57 -14.04 4.49
N ILE A 168 -1.83 -14.26 4.87
CA ILE A 168 -2.70 -13.23 5.46
C ILE A 168 -2.81 -13.52 6.96
N THR A 169 -2.42 -12.57 7.80
CA THR A 169 -2.35 -12.83 9.25
C THR A 169 -2.39 -11.56 10.10
N ALA A 170 -2.70 -11.70 11.39
CA ALA A 170 -2.66 -10.59 12.33
C ALA A 170 -1.24 -10.06 12.53
N LEU A 171 -1.10 -8.73 12.64
CA LEU A 171 0.20 -8.08 12.84
C LEU A 171 0.92 -8.56 14.11
N THR A 172 0.17 -8.94 15.15
CA THR A 172 0.68 -9.49 16.40
C THR A 172 1.51 -10.76 16.22
N PHE A 173 1.22 -11.58 15.20
CA PHE A 173 1.96 -12.82 14.91
C PHE A 173 3.27 -12.59 14.15
N ILE A 174 3.47 -11.38 13.61
CA ILE A 174 4.72 -10.99 12.93
C ILE A 174 5.71 -10.37 13.92
N ARG A 175 5.22 -9.85 15.06
CA ARG A 175 6.06 -9.36 16.15
C ARG A 175 6.99 -10.48 16.63
N GLY A 176 8.27 -10.16 16.80
CA GLY A 176 9.30 -11.12 17.17
C GLY A 176 10.08 -11.72 15.99
N ARG A 177 9.62 -11.60 14.73
CA ARG A 177 10.25 -12.25 13.56
C ARG A 177 11.13 -11.30 12.73
N SER A 178 12.22 -11.80 12.15
CA SER A 178 13.01 -11.03 11.16
C SER A 178 12.35 -11.10 9.78
N LEU A 179 12.37 -9.99 9.05
CA LEU A 179 11.74 -9.86 7.74
C LEU A 179 12.78 -9.68 6.64
N SER A 180 13.37 -10.75 6.11
CA SER A 180 14.28 -10.70 4.95
C SER A 180 13.60 -11.18 3.67
N ASN A 181 14.00 -10.65 2.51
CA ASN A 181 13.49 -11.02 1.18
C ASN A 181 11.95 -11.06 1.12
N SER A 182 11.27 -10.12 1.77
CA SER A 182 9.81 -10.16 1.95
C SER A 182 9.13 -8.94 1.34
N MET A 183 7.97 -9.13 0.72
CA MET A 183 7.02 -8.05 0.51
C MET A 183 6.05 -8.03 1.69
N PHE A 184 6.13 -7.03 2.56
CA PHE A 184 5.29 -6.93 3.74
C PHE A 184 4.32 -5.75 3.64
N ILE A 185 3.02 -6.07 3.57
CA ILE A 185 1.95 -5.08 3.50
C ILE A 185 1.26 -5.04 4.87
N VAL A 186 1.17 -3.84 5.44
CA VAL A 186 0.49 -3.58 6.72
C VAL A 186 -0.69 -2.65 6.43
N ASP A 187 -1.89 -3.21 6.50
CA ASP A 187 -3.15 -2.49 6.31
C ASP A 187 -3.64 -1.85 7.60
N GLU A 188 -4.47 -0.81 7.48
CA GLU A 188 -4.95 0.04 8.58
C GLU A 188 -3.83 0.58 9.48
N ALA A 189 -2.73 1.03 8.87
CA ALA A 189 -1.55 1.50 9.58
C ALA A 189 -1.79 2.75 10.45
N GLN A 190 -2.89 3.48 10.24
CA GLN A 190 -3.31 4.58 11.12
C GLN A 190 -3.67 4.11 12.54
N ASN A 191 -3.96 2.82 12.73
CA ASN A 191 -4.25 2.24 14.05
C ASN A 191 -2.97 1.82 14.80
N LEU A 192 -1.78 2.19 14.30
CA LEU A 192 -0.49 1.89 14.91
C LEU A 192 0.12 3.12 15.57
N THR A 193 0.80 2.92 16.69
CA THR A 193 1.65 3.95 17.30
C THR A 193 2.91 4.20 16.45
N PRO A 194 3.55 5.38 16.57
CA PRO A 194 4.88 5.63 16.01
C PRO A 194 5.92 4.59 16.44
N HIS A 195 5.84 4.11 17.68
CA HIS A 195 6.72 3.08 18.22
C HIS A 195 6.51 1.72 17.52
N GLU A 196 5.27 1.32 17.27
CA GLU A 196 4.96 0.08 16.55
C GLU A 196 5.42 0.14 15.10
N ILE A 197 5.19 1.25 14.41
CA ILE A 197 5.70 1.40 13.04
C ILE A 197 7.22 1.36 13.00
N LYS A 198 7.89 2.08 13.92
CA LYS A 198 9.36 1.99 14.05
C LYS A 198 9.80 0.54 14.26
N THR A 199 9.15 -0.16 15.18
CA THR A 199 9.45 -1.57 15.49
C THR A 199 9.29 -2.46 14.26
N ILE A 200 8.27 -2.24 13.43
CA ILE A 200 8.06 -2.98 12.18
C ILE A 200 9.20 -2.68 11.18
N ILE A 201 9.49 -1.40 10.93
CA ILE A 201 10.50 -0.99 9.95
C ILE A 201 11.88 -1.51 10.34
N THR A 202 12.26 -1.46 11.62
CA THR A 202 13.56 -1.93 12.10
C THR A 202 13.75 -3.45 12.01
N ARG A 203 12.71 -4.21 11.65
CA ARG A 203 12.79 -5.66 11.39
C ARG A 203 13.01 -6.00 9.93
N ALA A 204 12.95 -5.01 9.04
CA ALA A 204 13.22 -5.19 7.63
C ALA A 204 14.71 -5.54 7.45
N GLY A 205 14.98 -6.81 7.14
CA GLY A 205 16.26 -7.27 6.63
C GLY A 205 16.44 -6.94 5.15
N GLU A 206 17.56 -7.38 4.60
CA GLU A 206 17.88 -7.20 3.19
C GLU A 206 16.81 -7.81 2.28
N GLY A 207 16.59 -7.17 1.12
CA GLY A 207 15.63 -7.64 0.11
C GLY A 207 14.16 -7.41 0.50
N THR A 208 13.88 -6.74 1.62
CA THR A 208 12.49 -6.50 2.06
C THR A 208 11.95 -5.16 1.56
N LYS A 209 10.68 -5.18 1.18
CA LYS A 209 9.88 -3.99 0.88
C LYS A 209 8.68 -3.96 1.82
N ILE A 210 8.45 -2.82 2.46
CA ILE A 210 7.31 -2.61 3.36
C ILE A 210 6.34 -1.61 2.72
N VAL A 211 5.05 -1.93 2.78
CA VAL A 211 3.97 -1.06 2.32
C VAL A 211 3.00 -0.85 3.47
N PHE A 212 2.83 0.40 3.91
CA PHE A 212 1.78 0.79 4.84
C PHE A 212 0.59 1.34 4.06
N THR A 213 -0.61 0.83 4.35
CA THR A 213 -1.86 1.35 3.80
C THR A 213 -2.76 1.83 4.94
N GLY A 214 -3.47 2.93 4.74
CA GLY A 214 -4.37 3.45 5.77
C GLY A 214 -5.09 4.74 5.40
N ASP A 215 -5.92 5.22 6.31
CA ASP A 215 -6.60 6.52 6.23
C ASP A 215 -6.44 7.27 7.54
N ILE A 216 -5.66 8.36 7.56
CA ILE A 216 -5.41 9.12 8.79
C ILE A 216 -6.69 9.76 9.35
N ASN A 217 -7.72 9.94 8.53
CA ASN A 217 -8.99 10.52 8.96
C ASN A 217 -9.95 9.46 9.56
N GLN A 218 -9.58 8.17 9.54
CA GLN A 218 -10.38 7.05 10.05
C GLN A 218 -9.57 6.28 11.10
N ILE A 219 -9.41 6.88 12.28
CA ILE A 219 -8.71 6.26 13.41
C ILE A 219 -9.74 5.53 14.26
N ASP A 220 -9.59 4.20 14.36
CA ASP A 220 -10.48 3.35 15.15
C ASP A 220 -10.00 3.22 16.62
N THR A 221 -8.79 3.69 16.91
CA THR A 221 -8.15 3.52 18.22
C THR A 221 -8.44 4.72 19.12
N PRO A 222 -9.09 4.56 20.29
CA PRO A 222 -9.57 5.66 21.12
C PRO A 222 -8.47 6.50 21.78
N TYR A 223 -7.21 6.08 21.69
CA TYR A 223 -6.04 6.74 22.30
C TYR A 223 -5.09 7.36 21.26
N MET A 224 -5.49 7.42 19.99
CA MET A 224 -4.70 8.03 18.91
C MET A 224 -5.50 9.13 18.22
N ASP A 225 -4.80 10.18 17.82
CA ASP A 225 -5.34 11.27 17.00
C ASP A 225 -4.55 11.40 15.67
N GLU A 226 -5.03 12.25 14.76
CA GLU A 226 -4.44 12.47 13.44
C GLU A 226 -2.97 12.93 13.49
N GLN A 227 -2.57 13.56 14.60
CA GLN A 227 -1.23 14.10 14.83
C GLN A 227 -0.29 13.09 15.49
N SER A 228 -0.82 12.05 16.13
CA SER A 228 -0.06 11.05 16.89
C SER A 228 -0.10 9.65 16.31
N ASN A 229 -0.87 9.40 15.23
CA ASN A 229 -0.87 8.08 14.59
C ASN A 229 0.45 7.81 13.82
N GLY A 230 0.82 6.54 13.75
CA GLY A 230 2.07 6.09 13.16
C GLY A 230 2.20 6.43 11.68
N LEU A 231 1.10 6.40 10.92
CA LEU A 231 1.11 6.69 9.48
C LEU A 231 1.48 8.16 9.22
N SER A 232 0.86 9.11 9.91
CA SER A 232 1.24 10.53 9.88
C SER A 232 2.70 10.74 10.28
N TYR A 233 3.15 10.05 11.33
CA TYR A 233 4.53 10.15 11.83
C TYR A 233 5.57 9.74 10.79
N ILE A 234 5.39 8.61 10.09
CA ILE A 234 6.36 8.19 9.06
C ILE A 234 6.36 9.10 7.84
N ILE A 235 5.19 9.64 7.47
CA ILE A 235 5.09 10.58 6.34
C ILE A 235 5.90 11.84 6.66
N ASP A 236 5.77 12.40 7.86
CA ASP A 236 6.55 13.58 8.28
C ASP A 236 8.06 13.28 8.31
N LYS A 237 8.46 12.20 8.98
CA LYS A 237 9.88 11.92 9.24
C LYS A 237 10.68 11.41 8.05
N LEU A 238 10.03 10.73 7.10
CA LEU A 238 10.74 10.07 6.00
C LEU A 238 10.57 10.78 4.65
N LYS A 239 9.77 11.85 4.59
CA LYS A 239 9.58 12.64 3.38
C LYS A 239 10.93 13.11 2.81
N GLY A 240 11.13 12.86 1.52
CA GLY A 240 12.37 13.21 0.83
C GLY A 240 13.50 12.21 1.01
N ASN A 241 13.32 11.09 1.72
CA ASN A 241 14.28 10.00 1.73
C ASN A 241 14.17 9.16 0.43
N HIS A 242 15.30 8.76 -0.15
CA HIS A 242 15.33 8.01 -1.41
C HIS A 242 14.73 6.60 -1.32
N LEU A 243 14.64 6.00 -0.12
CA LEU A 243 13.99 4.70 0.09
C LEU A 243 12.48 4.80 0.30
N PHE A 244 11.96 6.01 0.50
CA PHE A 244 10.57 6.24 0.89
C PHE A 244 9.77 6.90 -0.24
N ALA A 245 8.52 6.47 -0.39
CA ALA A 245 7.54 7.19 -1.19
C ALA A 245 6.21 7.27 -0.46
N TYR A 246 5.56 8.44 -0.58
CA TYR A 246 4.25 8.70 -0.03
C TYR A 246 3.28 9.07 -1.15
N ILE A 247 2.13 8.40 -1.19
CA ILE A 247 1.08 8.64 -2.17
C ILE A 247 -0.25 8.81 -1.43
N LYS A 248 -0.93 9.92 -1.73
CA LYS A 248 -2.28 10.21 -1.23
C LYS A 248 -3.31 9.92 -2.32
N LEU A 249 -4.17 8.94 -2.11
CA LEU A 249 -5.33 8.62 -2.92
C LEU A 249 -6.54 9.39 -2.38
N ARG A 250 -6.86 10.54 -2.98
CA ARG A 250 -7.94 11.44 -2.56
C ARG A 250 -9.28 11.00 -3.11
N LYS A 251 -9.30 10.36 -4.29
CA LYS A 251 -10.54 9.94 -4.94
C LYS A 251 -10.83 8.46 -4.67
N GLY A 252 -12.03 8.21 -4.15
CA GLY A 252 -12.62 6.88 -4.10
C GLY A 252 -13.08 6.47 -5.49
N GLU A 253 -12.96 5.18 -5.82
CA GLU A 253 -13.41 4.62 -7.10
C GLU A 253 -14.63 3.70 -6.86
N ARG A 254 -15.49 4.10 -5.92
CA ARG A 254 -16.70 3.35 -5.54
C ARG A 254 -17.84 3.65 -6.52
N SER A 255 -18.90 2.84 -6.41
CA SER A 255 -20.12 2.99 -7.20
C SER A 255 -20.77 4.37 -7.00
N GLU A 256 -21.60 4.77 -7.95
CA GLU A 256 -22.39 6.01 -7.87
C GLU A 256 -23.18 6.12 -6.56
N LEU A 257 -23.73 5.00 -6.06
CA LEU A 257 -24.44 4.93 -4.78
C LEU A 257 -23.56 5.34 -3.59
N ALA A 258 -22.31 4.87 -3.54
CA ALA A 258 -21.40 5.20 -2.45
C ALA A 258 -20.90 6.64 -2.53
N ASN A 259 -20.75 7.18 -3.75
CA ASN A 259 -20.42 8.59 -3.94
C ASN A 259 -21.58 9.48 -3.48
N LEU A 260 -22.82 9.13 -3.85
CA LEU A 260 -24.03 9.83 -3.39
C LEU A 260 -24.16 9.82 -1.86
N ALA A 261 -23.92 8.66 -1.23
CA ALA A 261 -23.96 8.55 0.23
C ALA A 261 -22.91 9.44 0.90
N ASN A 262 -21.66 9.48 0.40
CA ASN A 262 -20.62 10.36 0.94
C ASN A 262 -20.92 11.85 0.73
N GLU A 263 -21.72 12.21 -0.30
CA GLU A 263 -22.10 13.60 -0.57
C GLU A 263 -23.31 14.06 0.27
N LEU A 264 -24.24 13.14 0.58
CA LEU A 264 -25.53 13.47 1.20
C LEU A 264 -25.67 13.08 2.68
N LEU A 265 -24.83 12.19 3.22
CA LEU A 265 -24.88 11.69 4.61
C LEU A 265 -23.59 12.04 5.37
#